data_AF-A0A932RQK6-F1
#
_entry.id   AF-A0A932RQK6-F1
#
_cell.length_a   1.000
_cell.length_b   1.000
_cell.length_c   1.000
_cell.angle_alpha   90.00
_cell.angle_beta   90.00
_cell.angle_gamma   90.00
#
_symmetry.space_group_name_H-M   'P 1'
#
loop_
_entity.id
_entity.type
_entity.pdbx_description
1 polymer ?
#
loop_
_entity_poly.entity_id
_entity_poly.type
_entity_poly.pdbx_seq_one_letter_code
_entity_poly.pdbx_strand_id
1 'polypeptide(L)'
;MSKSGRPLAVSDDRKFEVHCDAGAFGSFSVGANGLALRAAQRVRRDGTQEMWESVVIIGKEEENGSLVVQVLICNPEWDEPVEVARIRSQPKTSGGPTIECDLGLARPC
;
A
#
# COMPACT_ATOMS: atom_id res chain seq x y z
N MET A 1 -45.73 16.22 10.57
CA MET A 1 -44.76 16.84 9.64
C MET A 1 -43.40 16.25 9.93
N SER A 2 -42.96 15.27 9.12
CA SER A 2 -41.67 14.60 9.30
C SER A 2 -40.58 15.39 8.58
N LYS A 3 -39.57 15.88 9.30
CA LYS A 3 -38.36 16.43 8.68
C LYS A 3 -37.45 15.25 8.35
N SER A 4 -37.47 14.85 7.08
CA SER A 4 -36.48 13.95 6.48
C SER A 4 -35.09 14.58 6.59
N GLY A 5 -34.30 14.16 7.57
CA GLY A 5 -32.88 14.47 7.62
C GLY A 5 -32.19 13.84 6.42
N ARG A 6 -31.67 14.66 5.51
CA ARG A 6 -30.78 14.20 4.44
C ARG A 6 -29.58 13.53 5.10
N PRO A 7 -29.13 12.33 4.69
CA PRO A 7 -27.87 11.80 5.18
C PRO A 7 -26.81 12.83 4.78
N LEU A 8 -26.08 13.37 5.76
CA LEU A 8 -24.82 14.03 5.47
C LEU A 8 -23.98 12.96 4.79
N ALA A 9 -23.67 13.15 3.51
CA ALA A 9 -22.65 12.32 2.87
C ALA A 9 -21.42 12.45 3.75
N VAL A 10 -21.07 11.38 4.45
CA VAL A 10 -19.80 11.30 5.16
C VAL A 10 -18.77 11.50 4.06
N SER A 11 -18.07 12.64 4.12
CA SER A 11 -16.94 12.88 3.23
C SER A 11 -16.00 11.72 3.46
N ASP A 12 -15.90 10.84 2.47
CA ASP A 12 -14.95 9.75 2.50
C ASP A 12 -13.54 10.37 2.41
N ASP A 13 -12.87 10.47 3.56
CA ASP A 13 -11.53 11.06 3.69
C ASP A 13 -10.41 10.04 3.43
N ARG A 14 -10.78 8.79 3.14
CA ARG A 14 -9.86 7.70 2.87
C ARG A 14 -9.00 8.04 1.66
N LYS A 15 -7.69 7.89 1.84
CA LYS A 15 -6.69 8.10 0.77
C LYS A 15 -6.28 6.79 0.12
N PHE A 16 -6.42 5.70 0.87
CA PHE A 16 -6.05 4.37 0.45
C PHE A 16 -7.13 3.37 0.85
N GLU A 17 -7.24 2.32 0.05
CA GLU A 17 -8.07 1.16 0.35
C GLU A 17 -7.22 -0.10 0.15
N VAL A 18 -7.30 -1.00 1.12
CA VAL A 18 -6.59 -2.28 1.09
C VAL A 18 -7.63 -3.37 1.04
N HIS A 19 -7.50 -4.26 0.06
CA HIS A 19 -8.24 -5.51 -0.02
C HIS A 19 -7.26 -6.68 0.04
N CYS A 20 -7.42 -7.54 1.03
CA CYS A 20 -6.65 -8.78 1.18
C CYS A 20 -7.59 -9.97 1.05
N ASP A 21 -7.22 -10.94 0.23
CA ASP A 21 -7.91 -12.22 0.12
C ASP A 21 -6.91 -13.33 0.46
N ALA A 22 -7.22 -14.11 1.49
CA ALA A 22 -6.44 -15.24 1.97
C ALA A 22 -7.09 -16.59 1.60
N GLY A 23 -7.95 -16.61 0.58
CA GLY A 23 -8.65 -17.79 0.09
C GLY A 23 -9.56 -18.38 1.18
N ALA A 24 -9.31 -19.65 1.53
CA ALA A 24 -10.11 -20.36 2.53
C ALA A 24 -10.10 -19.72 3.92
N PHE A 25 -9.13 -18.83 4.21
CA PHE A 25 -9.00 -18.14 5.49
C PHE A 25 -9.76 -16.81 5.54
N GLY A 26 -10.44 -16.43 4.45
CA GLY A 26 -11.30 -15.25 4.37
C GLY A 26 -10.63 -14.03 3.73
N SER A 27 -11.35 -12.92 3.76
CA SER A 27 -10.91 -11.65 3.20
C SER A 27 -11.07 -10.50 4.20
N PHE A 28 -10.30 -9.46 3.98
CA PHE A 28 -10.27 -8.25 4.79
C PHE A 28 -10.24 -7.02 3.88
N SER A 29 -11.01 -5.99 4.21
CA SER A 29 -11.00 -4.72 3.50
C SER A 29 -11.04 -3.56 4.47
N VAL A 30 -10.14 -2.60 4.29
CA VAL A 30 -10.06 -1.43 5.16
C VAL A 30 -9.67 -0.18 4.37
N GLY A 31 -10.33 0.90 4.72
CA GLY A 31 -9.99 2.25 4.31
C GLY A 31 -8.99 2.90 5.24
N ALA A 32 -8.02 3.65 4.71
CA ALA A 32 -7.02 4.29 5.55
C ALA A 32 -6.53 5.63 4.99
N ASN A 33 -6.04 6.47 5.90
CA ASN A 33 -5.40 7.75 5.58
C ASN A 33 -3.89 7.60 5.31
N GLY A 34 -3.33 6.42 5.58
CA GLY A 34 -2.00 5.95 5.26
C GLY A 34 -1.95 4.44 5.44
N LEU A 35 -1.05 3.73 4.77
CA LEU A 35 -0.94 2.28 4.87
C LEU A 35 0.51 1.82 5.01
N ALA A 36 0.71 0.75 5.77
CA ALA A 36 1.93 -0.04 5.79
C ALA A 36 1.52 -1.51 5.80
N LEU A 37 1.74 -2.21 4.69
CA LEU A 37 1.40 -3.63 4.53
C LEU A 37 2.69 -4.43 4.42
N ARG A 38 2.71 -5.59 5.05
CA ARG A 38 3.86 -6.50 5.01
C ARG A 38 3.38 -7.88 4.60
N ALA A 39 3.89 -8.37 3.48
CA ALA A 39 3.66 -9.73 3.04
C ALA A 39 4.88 -10.57 3.44
N ALA A 40 4.66 -11.49 4.38
CA ALA A 40 5.68 -12.43 4.81
C ALA A 40 5.51 -13.77 4.08
N GLN A 41 6.63 -14.38 3.72
CA GLN A 41 6.67 -15.72 3.17
C GLN A 41 7.56 -16.61 4.02
N ARG A 42 7.35 -17.92 3.92
CA ARG A 42 8.21 -18.88 4.60
C ARG A 42 9.52 -19.01 3.83
N VAL A 43 10.64 -18.80 4.51
CA VAL A 43 12.00 -19.00 3.98
C VAL A 43 12.71 -20.05 4.82
N ARG A 44 13.75 -20.67 4.23
CA ARG A 44 14.64 -21.58 4.96
C ARG A 44 16.01 -20.92 5.10
N ARG A 45 16.47 -20.76 6.33
CA ARG A 45 17.77 -20.19 6.68
C ARG A 45 18.42 -21.06 7.74
N ASP A 46 19.68 -21.43 7.51
CA ASP A 46 20.47 -22.28 8.43
C ASP A 46 19.72 -23.55 8.89
N GLY A 47 19.01 -24.19 7.96
CA GLY A 47 18.23 -25.41 8.20
C GLY A 47 16.87 -25.19 8.87
N THR A 48 16.58 -23.99 9.38
CA THR A 48 15.32 -23.63 10.07
C THR A 48 14.34 -22.93 9.11
N GLN A 49 13.05 -23.19 9.28
CA GLN A 49 12.00 -22.46 8.57
C GLN A 49 11.52 -21.28 9.41
N GLU A 50 11.52 -20.09 8.82
CA GLU A 50 11.04 -18.86 9.45
C GLU A 50 10.13 -18.08 8.50
N MET A 51 9.26 -17.24 9.07
CA MET A 51 8.49 -16.28 8.27
C MET A 51 9.34 -15.02 8.11
N TRP A 52 9.53 -14.60 6.86
CA TRP A 52 10.29 -13.40 6.53
C TRP A 52 9.44 -12.45 5.70
N GLU A 53 9.45 -11.17 6.05
CA GLU A 53 8.78 -10.12 5.29
C GLU A 53 9.52 -9.93 3.96
N SER A 54 8.89 -10.32 2.84
CA SER A 54 9.51 -10.22 1.52
C SER A 54 9.09 -8.98 0.75
N VAL A 55 7.90 -8.46 1.05
CA VAL A 55 7.38 -7.24 0.42
C VAL A 55 6.80 -6.34 1.49
N VAL A 56 7.17 -5.06 1.43
CA VAL A 56 6.57 -3.99 2.23
C VAL A 56 5.94 -2.98 1.27
N ILE A 57 4.68 -2.64 1.48
CA ILE A 57 3.97 -1.61 0.71
C ILE A 57 3.65 -0.46 1.65
N ILE A 58 4.06 0.76 1.30
CA ILE A 58 3.86 1.96 2.11
C ILE A 58 3.06 2.97 1.32
N GLY A 59 1.94 3.45 1.86
CA GLY A 59 1.11 4.48 1.28
C GLY A 59 1.05 5.71 2.19
N LYS A 60 1.35 6.89 1.62
CA LYS A 60 1.34 8.17 2.34
C LYS A 60 0.88 9.32 1.45
N GLU A 61 0.33 10.36 2.07
CA GLU A 61 0.18 11.66 1.41
C GLU A 61 1.49 12.45 1.60
N GLU A 62 2.03 13.00 0.52
CA GLU A 62 3.15 13.93 0.56
C GLU A 62 2.66 15.36 0.83
N GLU A 63 3.55 16.27 1.23
CA GLU A 63 3.19 17.65 1.61
C GLU A 63 2.48 18.43 0.49
N ASN A 64 2.76 18.09 -0.77
CA ASN A 64 2.09 18.67 -1.94
C ASN A 64 0.67 18.10 -2.20
N GLY A 65 0.18 17.21 -1.34
CA GLY A 65 -1.12 16.55 -1.46
C GLY A 65 -1.16 15.38 -2.45
N SER A 66 -0.02 14.98 -3.01
CA SER A 66 0.08 13.76 -3.83
C SER A 66 -0.01 12.54 -2.93
N LEU A 67 -0.69 11.49 -3.41
CA LEU A 67 -0.67 10.18 -2.75
C LEU A 67 0.40 9.33 -3.39
N VAL A 68 1.24 8.71 -2.56
CA VAL A 68 2.33 7.86 -3.02
C VAL A 68 2.18 6.49 -2.41
N VAL A 69 2.37 5.45 -3.25
CA VAL A 69 2.53 4.06 -2.84
C VAL A 69 3.94 3.60 -3.23
N GLN A 70 4.74 3.22 -2.24
CA GLN A 70 6.07 2.63 -2.42
C GLN A 70 5.97 1.12 -2.24
N VAL A 71 6.59 0.36 -3.15
CA VAL A 71 6.73 -1.10 -3.05
C VAL A 71 8.20 -1.41 -2.83
N LEU A 72 8.49 -2.01 -1.68
CA LEU A 72 9.83 -2.37 -1.24
C LEU A 72 9.97 -3.89 -1.25
N ILE A 73 11.07 -4.39 -1.78
CA ILE A 73 11.49 -5.79 -1.65
C ILE A 73 12.49 -5.90 -0.51
N CYS A 74 12.26 -6.90 0.33
CA CYS A 74 13.08 -7.21 1.49
C CYS A 74 13.75 -8.57 1.27
N ASN A 75 15.05 -8.65 1.56
CA ASN A 75 15.82 -9.89 1.48
C ASN A 75 16.62 -10.05 2.78
N PRO A 76 16.69 -11.26 3.37
CA PRO A 76 17.51 -11.52 4.56
C PRO A 76 18.98 -11.14 4.45
N GLU A 77 19.51 -11.10 3.22
CA GLU A 77 20.92 -10.84 2.95
C GLU A 77 21.20 -9.37 2.54
N TRP A 78 20.18 -8.50 2.54
CA TRP A 78 20.34 -7.07 2.24
C TRP A 78 20.34 -6.24 3.51
N ASP A 79 21.18 -5.21 3.54
CA ASP A 79 21.24 -4.26 4.66
C ASP A 79 19.95 -3.43 4.77
N GLU A 80 19.36 -3.06 3.63
CA GLU A 80 18.14 -2.25 3.54
C GLU A 80 17.17 -2.77 2.47
N PRO A 81 15.85 -2.57 2.63
CA PRO A 81 14.88 -2.85 1.59
C PRO A 81 15.12 -2.04 0.31
N VAL A 82 14.87 -2.65 -0.84
CA VAL A 82 15.02 -1.98 -2.15
C VAL A 82 13.65 -1.53 -2.67
N GLU A 83 13.50 -0.25 -2.99
CA GLU A 83 12.31 0.26 -3.68
C GLU A 83 12.31 -0.17 -5.14
N VAL A 84 11.29 -0.95 -5.53
CA VAL A 84 11.13 -1.48 -6.89
C VAL A 84 10.00 -0.81 -7.66
N ALA A 85 9.08 -0.14 -6.97
CA ALA A 85 8.08 0.70 -7.61
C ALA A 85 7.67 1.85 -6.71
N ARG A 86 7.43 2.99 -7.33
CA ARG A 86 6.81 4.15 -6.70
C ARG A 86 5.69 4.66 -7.58
N ILE A 87 4.48 4.56 -7.06
CA ILE A 87 3.25 4.96 -7.75
C ILE A 87 2.79 6.26 -7.13
N ARG A 88 2.53 7.29 -7.94
CA ARG A 88 2.04 8.60 -7.48
C ARG A 88 0.71 8.92 -8.13
N SER A 89 -0.15 9.61 -7.38
CA SER A 89 -1.39 10.19 -7.90
C SER A 89 -1.56 11.61 -7.37
N GLN A 90 -2.27 12.45 -8.12
CA GLN A 90 -2.63 13.81 -7.71
C GLN A 90 -4.15 13.99 -7.70
N PRO A 91 -4.83 13.65 -6.59
CA PRO A 91 -6.29 13.68 -6.53
C PRO A 91 -6.90 15.08 -6.70
N LYS A 92 -6.13 16.13 -6.44
CA LYS A 92 -6.59 17.53 -6.41
C LYS A 92 -6.41 18.28 -7.74
N THR A 93 -5.78 17.66 -8.75
CA THR A 93 -5.47 18.32 -10.03
C THR A 93 -6.63 18.18 -11.02
N SER A 94 -7.01 19.29 -11.68
CA SER A 94 -8.24 19.38 -12.49
C SER A 94 -8.16 18.76 -13.90
N GLY A 95 -7.35 17.70 -14.06
CA GLY A 95 -7.06 17.06 -15.36
C GLY A 95 -7.63 15.65 -15.54
N GLY A 96 -8.35 15.12 -14.54
CA GLY A 96 -8.72 13.70 -14.45
C GLY A 96 -7.71 12.89 -13.64
N PRO A 97 -7.96 11.59 -13.41
CA PRO A 97 -7.07 10.76 -12.60
C PRO A 97 -5.76 10.48 -13.36
N THR A 98 -4.66 11.03 -12.86
CA THR A 98 -3.31 10.70 -13.33
C THR A 98 -2.64 9.79 -12.31
N ILE A 99 -2.24 8.59 -12.76
CA ILE A 99 -1.38 7.67 -12.02
C ILE A 99 -0.03 7.63 -12.75
N GLU A 100 1.03 7.99 -12.05
CA GLU A 100 2.40 7.87 -12.52
C GLU A 100 3.09 6.72 -11.79
N CYS A 101 3.94 5.97 -12.48
CA CYS A 101 4.68 4.86 -11.89
C CYS A 101 6.15 4.92 -12.31
N ASP A 102 7.02 5.05 -11.32
CA ASP A 102 8.46 4.91 -11.48
C ASP A 102 8.84 3.47 -11.06
N LEU A 103 9.40 2.70 -11.99
CA LEU A 103 9.90 1.35 -11.70
C LEU A 103 11.40 1.42 -11.36
N GLY A 104 11.75 0.89 -10.20
CA GLY A 104 13.14 0.73 -9.79
C GLY A 104 13.79 -0.41 -10.57
N LEU A 105 15.01 -0.18 -11.05
CA LEU A 105 15.87 -1.28 -11.51
C LEU A 105 16.34 -2.03 -10.27
N ALA A 106 15.59 -3.04 -9.85
CA ALA A 106 16.07 -3.99 -8.85
C ALA A 106 17.34 -4.64 -9.40
N ARG A 107 18.51 -4.21 -8.91
CA ARG A 107 19.77 -4.88 -9.23
C ARG A 107 19.93 -6.01 -8.21
N PRO A 108 19.90 -7.28 -8.63
CA PRO A 108 20.32 -8.35 -7.75
C PRO A 108 21.82 -8.16 -7.47
N CYS A 109 22.19 -8.07 -6.19
CA CYS A 109 23.55 -8.34 -5.74
C CYS A 109 23.74 -9.85 -5.63
#